data_AF-M3HGA8-F1
#
_entry.id   AF-M3HGA8-F1
#
_cell.length_a   1.000
_cell.length_b   1.000
_cell.length_c   1.000
_cell.angle_alpha   90.00
_cell.angle_beta   90.00
_cell.angle_gamma   90.00
#
_symmetry.space_group_name_H-M   'P 1'
#
loop_
_entity.id
_entity.type
_entity.pdbx_description
1 polymer ?
#
loop_
_entity_poly.entity_id
_entity_poly.type
_entity_poly.pdbx_seq_one_letter_code
_entity_poly.pdbx_strand_id
1 'polypeptide(L)'
;MTKYVIVGSGVVGLYTAFSLLEKGVSGKEVTIIAEYLPGDESIKFTSPYAGGNFSCITGDDPDTLEYDKYTYLNLPKVQKAIGGKTKGLDRYPSAEYWETKPSQVKIESYQGYLDDLKILKKDLPEGSEFGISFLAWNFNCPKFLANLQVYLEKQGITFIRKKLTHIVQAYFSESTKVVFNCTGNGSKFLGGVEDKNVYPGRGQVVVIRAPHIMENVLSWGDREPTYIIKRPYSGDQLILGGYYQKDNWSGSVLKEETEDILRRTTTLYPKILKENPYGDKIEDLQILRVAAGLRPCRHGGARIEKEIIEPGKILIHNYGASGYGYQAGYSGGNCYHTIYIVMSQLFEWAFGKKLTPQERLRKNQRALEKTQRELSREVTKLQQQEKKLISDIKKSAKQGQISSAKIQAKDLIRTKSYISKFQSMKAQLQAISLRIQSVRSNQQMAMSMRDATRVLGGMNRSMNLPQLSRIAQEFAKESDMMDQKQEFMDDAIDDAMMDEDELGEEEQIDEILGKVLDEIGVDLNTTLKDTPSGFNVTEEAAPKVAEAIGAHGGGAADEDDLQARLDSLKK
;
A
#
# COMPACT_ATOMS: atom_id res chain seq x y z
N MET A 1 32.63 -3.34 -10.99
CA MET A 1 32.50 -3.11 -9.54
C MET A 1 31.03 -2.89 -9.25
N THR A 2 30.50 -3.45 -8.17
CA THR A 2 29.06 -3.46 -7.89
C THR A 2 28.54 -2.06 -7.56
N LYS A 3 27.70 -1.50 -8.42
CA LYS A 3 26.96 -0.24 -8.18
C LYS A 3 25.53 -0.48 -7.70
N TYR A 4 24.93 -1.60 -8.12
CA TYR A 4 23.54 -1.95 -7.86
C TYR A 4 23.48 -3.29 -7.12
N VAL A 5 22.76 -3.34 -6.00
CA VAL A 5 22.57 -4.58 -5.23
C VAL A 5 21.08 -4.87 -5.10
N ILE A 6 20.68 -6.11 -5.36
CA ILE A 6 19.29 -6.56 -5.22
C ILE A 6 19.24 -7.57 -4.07
N VAL A 7 18.41 -7.31 -3.07
CA VAL A 7 18.27 -8.17 -1.89
C VAL A 7 17.00 -9.02 -2.05
N GLY A 8 17.18 -10.33 -2.22
CA GLY A 8 16.13 -11.29 -2.55
C GLY A 8 16.17 -11.73 -4.02
N SER A 9 16.22 -13.04 -4.24
CA SER A 9 16.31 -13.67 -5.58
C SER A 9 14.99 -14.30 -6.04
N GLY A 10 13.86 -13.83 -5.50
CA GLY A 10 12.52 -14.20 -5.97
C GLY A 10 12.18 -13.53 -7.30
N VAL A 11 11.02 -13.86 -7.87
CA VAL A 11 10.60 -13.38 -9.21
C VAL A 11 10.73 -11.85 -9.36
N VAL A 12 10.35 -11.08 -8.35
CA VAL A 12 10.45 -9.60 -8.35
C VAL A 12 11.91 -9.10 -8.37
N GLY A 13 12.81 -9.78 -7.67
CA GLY A 13 14.25 -9.47 -7.68
C GLY A 13 14.92 -9.82 -9.01
N LEU A 14 14.57 -10.97 -9.60
CA LEU A 14 15.06 -11.37 -10.92
C LEU A 14 14.51 -10.47 -12.04
N TYR A 15 13.23 -10.06 -11.97
CA TYR A 15 12.67 -9.06 -12.87
C TYR A 15 13.38 -7.70 -12.71
N THR A 16 13.62 -7.25 -11.48
CA THR A 16 14.37 -6.00 -11.22
C THR A 16 15.77 -6.06 -11.85
N ALA A 17 16.46 -7.21 -11.75
CA ALA A 17 17.74 -7.43 -12.41
C ALA A 17 17.64 -7.40 -13.95
N PHE A 18 16.60 -8.01 -14.51
CA PHE A 18 16.32 -7.97 -15.95
C PHE A 18 16.03 -6.55 -16.45
N SER A 19 15.21 -5.79 -15.73
CA SER A 19 14.89 -4.40 -16.03
C SER A 19 16.13 -3.49 -16.01
N LEU A 20 17.07 -3.69 -15.09
CA LEU A 20 18.35 -2.94 -15.09
C LEU A 20 19.14 -3.17 -16.39
N LEU A 21 19.21 -4.43 -16.86
CA LEU A 21 19.86 -4.76 -18.13
C LEU A 21 19.13 -4.13 -19.33
N GLU A 22 17.78 -4.11 -19.34
CA GLU A 22 16.99 -3.40 -20.36
C GLU A 22 17.27 -1.89 -20.39
N LYS A 23 17.67 -1.26 -19.27
CA LYS A 23 18.09 0.15 -19.23
C LYS A 23 19.60 0.35 -19.49
N GLY A 24 20.30 -0.68 -19.95
CA GLY A 24 21.72 -0.60 -20.32
C GLY A 24 22.71 -0.62 -19.15
N VAL A 25 22.27 -0.98 -17.94
CA VAL A 25 23.20 -1.24 -16.82
C VAL A 25 24.00 -2.49 -17.15
N SER A 26 25.33 -2.43 -17.04
CA SER A 26 26.17 -3.62 -17.25
C SER A 26 25.97 -4.61 -16.10
N GLY A 27 25.73 -5.89 -16.40
CA GLY A 27 25.53 -6.91 -15.37
C GLY A 27 26.71 -7.03 -14.39
N LYS A 28 27.93 -6.71 -14.84
CA LYS A 28 29.17 -6.62 -14.02
C LYS A 28 29.16 -5.52 -12.95
N GLU A 29 28.08 -4.73 -12.89
CA GLU A 29 27.81 -3.71 -11.87
C GLU A 29 26.61 -4.06 -10.98
N VAL A 30 25.94 -5.19 -11.24
CA VAL A 30 24.78 -5.69 -10.49
C VAL A 30 25.18 -6.90 -9.65
N THR A 31 24.63 -7.01 -8.44
CA THR A 31 24.82 -8.20 -7.58
C THR A 31 23.53 -8.54 -6.86
N ILE A 32 23.06 -9.79 -6.97
CA ILE A 32 21.90 -10.28 -6.24
C ILE A 32 22.39 -10.99 -4.97
N ILE A 33 21.89 -10.57 -3.81
CA ILE A 33 22.17 -11.18 -2.50
C ILE A 33 20.89 -11.78 -1.95
N ALA A 34 20.89 -13.07 -1.60
CA ALA A 34 19.71 -13.70 -0.99
C ALA A 34 20.05 -14.89 -0.11
N GLU A 35 19.19 -15.18 0.88
CA GLU A 35 19.23 -16.42 1.65
C GLU A 35 18.91 -17.64 0.76
N TYR A 36 17.94 -17.47 -0.14
CA TYR A 36 17.46 -18.47 -1.09
C TYR A 36 17.62 -18.02 -2.55
N LEU A 37 17.97 -18.98 -3.42
CA LEU A 37 18.18 -18.81 -4.86
C LEU A 37 17.25 -19.76 -5.64
N PRO A 38 16.97 -19.47 -6.93
CA PRO A 38 16.33 -20.40 -7.86
C PRO A 38 16.94 -21.82 -7.81
N GLY A 39 16.09 -22.81 -7.59
CA GLY A 39 16.49 -24.20 -7.32
C GLY A 39 16.26 -24.62 -5.86
N ASP A 40 16.23 -23.66 -4.93
CA ASP A 40 15.84 -23.93 -3.54
C ASP A 40 14.32 -24.04 -3.38
N GLU A 41 13.89 -24.79 -2.36
CA GLU A 41 12.54 -24.72 -1.81
C GLU A 41 12.59 -24.38 -0.33
N SER A 42 11.78 -23.41 0.08
CA SER A 42 11.61 -23.00 1.48
C SER A 42 10.31 -22.23 1.63
N ILE A 43 9.58 -22.42 2.74
CA ILE A 43 8.37 -21.64 3.06
C ILE A 43 8.62 -20.12 3.15
N LYS A 44 9.88 -19.72 3.35
CA LYS A 44 10.35 -18.31 3.37
C LYS A 44 10.69 -17.78 1.96
N PHE A 45 10.56 -18.59 0.93
CA PHE A 45 10.88 -18.27 -0.47
C PHE A 45 9.69 -18.63 -1.36
N THR A 46 8.74 -17.70 -1.52
CA THR A 46 7.43 -17.97 -2.14
C THR A 46 7.50 -18.38 -3.62
N SER A 47 8.45 -17.82 -4.39
CA SER A 47 8.35 -17.84 -5.86
C SER A 47 8.25 -19.25 -6.50
N PRO A 48 8.98 -20.30 -6.06
CA PRO A 48 8.81 -21.66 -6.58
C PRO A 48 7.41 -22.28 -6.37
N TYR A 49 6.69 -21.87 -5.32
CA TYR A 49 5.41 -22.46 -4.90
C TYR A 49 4.20 -21.98 -5.70
N ALA A 50 4.33 -20.89 -6.47
CA ALA A 50 3.21 -20.34 -7.23
C ALA A 50 2.72 -21.34 -8.30
N GLY A 51 1.38 -21.35 -8.53
CA GLY A 51 0.80 -21.97 -9.72
C GLY A 51 1.38 -21.31 -10.97
N GLY A 52 1.23 -19.98 -11.04
CA GLY A 52 1.94 -19.12 -11.97
C GLY A 52 1.21 -18.97 -13.30
N ASN A 53 0.26 -18.05 -13.35
CA ASN A 53 -0.34 -17.53 -14.58
C ASN A 53 -0.50 -16.00 -14.48
N PHE A 54 -0.88 -15.41 -15.61
CA PHE A 54 -1.50 -14.10 -15.66
C PHE A 54 -3.02 -14.25 -15.46
N SER A 55 -3.63 -13.38 -14.64
CA SER A 55 -5.05 -13.47 -14.25
C SER A 55 -5.62 -12.08 -13.90
N CYS A 56 -6.88 -11.82 -14.18
CA CYS A 56 -7.50 -10.48 -14.04
C CYS A 56 -7.97 -10.16 -12.59
N ILE A 57 -7.19 -10.60 -11.59
CA ILE A 57 -7.49 -10.58 -10.15
C ILE A 57 -6.88 -9.43 -9.34
N THR A 58 -6.12 -8.57 -10.00
CA THR A 58 -5.50 -7.37 -9.44
C THR A 58 -6.52 -6.33 -8.93
N GLY A 59 -6.05 -5.30 -8.23
CA GLY A 59 -6.88 -4.14 -7.90
C GLY A 59 -7.26 -3.33 -9.14
N ASP A 60 -8.31 -2.53 -9.01
CA ASP A 60 -8.80 -1.63 -10.07
C ASP A 60 -8.11 -0.24 -10.01
N ASP A 61 -7.05 -0.11 -9.21
CA ASP A 61 -6.25 1.10 -9.09
C ASP A 61 -5.34 1.32 -10.32
N PRO A 62 -5.08 2.58 -10.72
CA PRO A 62 -4.36 2.87 -11.97
C PRO A 62 -2.94 2.27 -12.04
N ASP A 63 -2.24 2.22 -10.92
CA ASP A 63 -0.89 1.66 -10.81
C ASP A 63 -0.91 0.15 -11.09
N THR A 64 -1.76 -0.60 -10.39
CA THR A 64 -1.83 -2.06 -10.53
C THR A 64 -2.37 -2.47 -11.91
N LEU A 65 -3.33 -1.73 -12.47
CA LEU A 65 -3.82 -1.95 -13.84
C LEU A 65 -2.71 -1.77 -14.90
N GLU A 66 -1.86 -0.75 -14.77
CA GLU A 66 -0.70 -0.57 -15.65
C GLU A 66 0.42 -1.59 -15.34
N TYR A 67 0.58 -2.05 -14.10
CA TYR A 67 1.56 -3.08 -13.76
C TYR A 67 1.29 -4.43 -14.44
N ASP A 68 0.02 -4.84 -14.50
CA ASP A 68 -0.43 -6.04 -15.21
C ASP A 68 -0.28 -5.87 -16.72
N LYS A 69 -0.83 -4.80 -17.29
CA LYS A 69 -0.74 -4.45 -18.72
C LYS A 69 0.70 -4.41 -19.22
N TYR A 70 1.58 -3.71 -18.52
CA TYR A 70 2.99 -3.63 -18.86
C TYR A 70 3.63 -5.02 -18.86
N THR A 71 3.39 -5.82 -17.83
CA THR A 71 4.01 -7.14 -17.70
C THR A 71 3.53 -8.08 -18.79
N TYR A 72 2.22 -8.15 -19.07
CA TYR A 72 1.64 -8.98 -20.13
C TYR A 72 2.26 -8.70 -21.50
N LEU A 73 2.37 -7.41 -21.85
CA LEU A 73 2.93 -6.96 -23.13
C LEU A 73 4.45 -7.14 -23.24
N ASN A 74 5.19 -7.15 -22.12
CA ASN A 74 6.64 -7.24 -22.13
C ASN A 74 7.18 -8.67 -21.87
N LEU A 75 6.39 -9.61 -21.34
CA LEU A 75 6.78 -11.01 -21.15
C LEU A 75 7.38 -11.72 -22.39
N PRO A 76 7.01 -11.42 -23.66
CA PRO A 76 7.73 -11.91 -24.84
C PRO A 76 9.25 -11.66 -24.81
N LYS A 77 9.69 -10.53 -24.25
CA LYS A 77 11.12 -10.18 -24.13
C LYS A 77 11.84 -11.13 -23.19
N VAL A 78 11.26 -11.37 -22.01
CA VAL A 78 11.82 -12.27 -21.00
C VAL A 78 11.85 -13.70 -21.54
N GLN A 79 10.76 -14.15 -22.16
CA GLN A 79 10.68 -15.46 -22.82
C GLN A 79 11.78 -15.63 -23.88
N LYS A 80 11.96 -14.64 -24.77
CA LYS A 80 13.02 -14.65 -25.79
C LYS A 80 14.41 -14.71 -25.15
N ALA A 81 14.66 -13.89 -24.13
CA ALA A 81 15.96 -13.78 -23.48
C ALA A 81 16.40 -15.06 -22.75
N ILE A 82 15.50 -15.75 -22.03
CA ILE A 82 15.84 -16.99 -21.33
C ILE A 82 16.05 -18.20 -22.27
N GLY A 83 15.75 -18.06 -23.57
CA GLY A 83 15.93 -19.10 -24.59
C GLY A 83 14.63 -19.74 -25.09
N GLY A 84 13.52 -19.00 -25.05
CA GLY A 84 12.23 -19.41 -25.64
C GLY A 84 11.32 -20.21 -24.70
N LYS A 85 10.16 -20.61 -25.23
CA LYS A 85 9.02 -21.07 -24.43
C LYS A 85 9.26 -22.33 -23.57
N THR A 86 10.10 -23.25 -24.04
CA THR A 86 10.45 -24.51 -23.35
C THR A 86 11.12 -24.31 -21.99
N LYS A 87 11.58 -23.09 -21.71
CA LYS A 87 12.27 -22.64 -20.50
C LYS A 87 11.34 -22.32 -19.32
N GLY A 88 10.03 -22.53 -19.49
CA GLY A 88 9.06 -22.44 -18.40
C GLY A 88 8.21 -21.17 -18.41
N LEU A 89 8.08 -20.50 -19.56
CA LEU A 89 7.16 -19.39 -19.77
C LEU A 89 6.52 -19.60 -21.15
N ASP A 90 5.23 -19.90 -21.22
CA ASP A 90 4.50 -20.13 -22.48
C ASP A 90 3.06 -19.63 -22.35
N ARG A 91 2.26 -19.74 -23.41
CA ARG A 91 0.88 -19.24 -23.45
C ARG A 91 -0.13 -20.37 -23.58
N TYR A 92 -1.25 -20.23 -22.87
CA TYR A 92 -2.34 -21.20 -22.82
C TYR A 92 -3.69 -20.47 -22.79
N PRO A 93 -4.77 -21.04 -23.38
CA PRO A 93 -6.11 -20.51 -23.19
C PRO A 93 -6.47 -20.46 -21.70
N SER A 94 -7.18 -19.41 -21.29
CA SER A 94 -7.58 -19.19 -19.90
C SER A 94 -9.04 -18.73 -19.88
N ALA A 95 -9.88 -19.44 -19.14
CA ALA A 95 -11.23 -19.00 -18.80
C ALA A 95 -11.24 -18.51 -17.36
N GLU A 96 -11.83 -17.34 -17.13
CA GLU A 96 -11.96 -16.74 -15.79
C GLU A 96 -13.40 -16.32 -15.54
N TYR A 97 -13.89 -16.59 -14.34
CA TYR A 97 -15.27 -16.36 -13.92
C TYR A 97 -15.29 -15.58 -12.59
N TRP A 98 -16.32 -14.76 -12.40
CA TRP A 98 -16.52 -13.98 -11.18
C TRP A 98 -17.94 -14.11 -10.66
N GLU A 99 -18.07 -14.27 -9.34
CA GLU A 99 -19.37 -14.25 -8.63
C GLU A 99 -20.03 -12.86 -8.73
N THR A 100 -19.25 -11.78 -8.82
CA THR A 100 -19.73 -10.41 -9.06
C THR A 100 -19.02 -9.78 -10.25
N LYS A 101 -19.74 -9.09 -11.14
CA LYS A 101 -19.15 -8.43 -12.31
C LYS A 101 -18.05 -7.41 -11.92
N PRO A 102 -16.83 -7.49 -12.48
CA PRO A 102 -15.77 -6.48 -12.29
C PRO A 102 -16.15 -5.08 -12.77
N SER A 103 -15.44 -4.04 -12.29
CA SER A 103 -15.72 -2.66 -12.67
C SER A 103 -15.48 -2.41 -14.17
N GLN A 104 -16.17 -1.40 -14.70
CA GLN A 104 -16.04 -1.01 -16.11
C GLN A 104 -14.60 -0.55 -16.45
N VAL A 105 -13.92 0.12 -15.52
CA VAL A 105 -12.52 0.56 -15.69
C VAL A 105 -11.57 -0.63 -15.83
N LYS A 106 -11.79 -1.71 -15.06
CA LYS A 106 -11.01 -2.94 -15.17
C LYS A 106 -11.26 -3.64 -16.51
N ILE A 107 -12.52 -3.75 -16.91
CA ILE A 107 -12.94 -4.35 -18.19
C ILE A 107 -12.26 -3.62 -19.36
N GLU A 108 -12.33 -2.30 -19.39
CA GLU A 108 -11.71 -1.46 -20.43
C GLU A 108 -10.18 -1.57 -20.43
N SER A 109 -9.55 -1.64 -19.24
CA SER A 109 -8.10 -1.82 -19.11
C SER A 109 -7.63 -3.10 -19.80
N TYR A 110 -8.21 -4.26 -19.45
CA TYR A 110 -7.75 -5.53 -20.03
C TYR A 110 -8.24 -5.77 -21.47
N GLN A 111 -9.33 -5.13 -21.89
CA GLN A 111 -9.69 -5.03 -23.32
C GLN A 111 -8.62 -4.29 -24.15
N GLY A 112 -7.83 -3.42 -23.54
CA GLY A 112 -6.75 -2.68 -24.20
C GLY A 112 -5.45 -3.47 -24.44
N TYR A 113 -5.31 -4.71 -23.96
CA TYR A 113 -4.06 -5.47 -24.13
C TYR A 113 -4.13 -7.01 -24.15
N LEU A 114 -5.25 -7.65 -23.78
CA LEU A 114 -5.34 -9.12 -23.79
C LEU A 114 -5.59 -9.69 -25.20
N ASP A 115 -4.73 -10.60 -25.64
CA ASP A 115 -4.93 -11.35 -26.88
C ASP A 115 -6.07 -12.38 -26.74
N ASP A 116 -6.80 -12.59 -27.84
CA ASP A 116 -7.94 -13.50 -27.98
C ASP A 116 -9.10 -13.28 -26.97
N LEU A 117 -9.16 -12.11 -26.33
CA LEU A 117 -10.16 -11.78 -25.31
C LEU A 117 -11.60 -11.84 -25.84
N LYS A 118 -12.46 -12.56 -25.12
CA LYS A 118 -13.90 -12.66 -25.33
C LYS A 118 -14.61 -12.56 -23.99
N ILE A 119 -15.66 -11.74 -23.91
CA ILE A 119 -16.60 -11.77 -22.78
C ILE A 119 -17.60 -12.91 -23.00
N LEU A 120 -17.72 -13.80 -22.02
CA LEU A 120 -18.61 -14.95 -22.04
C LEU A 120 -20.02 -14.49 -21.63
N LYS A 121 -21.04 -14.91 -22.39
CA LYS A 121 -22.44 -14.45 -22.25
C LYS A 121 -23.44 -15.57 -21.98
N LYS A 122 -22.96 -16.81 -21.94
CA LYS A 122 -23.71 -18.06 -21.75
C LYS A 122 -22.78 -19.07 -21.11
N ASP A 123 -23.36 -20.15 -20.59
CA ASP A 123 -22.63 -21.34 -20.12
C ASP A 123 -21.56 -21.00 -19.06
N LEU A 124 -21.86 -20.00 -18.21
CA LEU A 124 -21.09 -19.65 -17.03
C LEU A 124 -21.32 -20.71 -15.93
N PRO A 125 -20.31 -21.01 -15.08
CA PRO A 125 -20.50 -21.85 -13.90
C PRO A 125 -21.57 -21.28 -12.95
N GLU A 126 -22.21 -22.18 -12.19
CA GLU A 126 -23.23 -21.81 -11.22
C GLU A 126 -22.69 -20.77 -10.20
N GLY A 127 -23.45 -19.69 -10.01
CA GLY A 127 -23.06 -18.57 -9.15
C GLY A 127 -22.12 -17.53 -9.79
N SER A 128 -21.73 -17.66 -11.06
CA SER A 128 -20.91 -16.65 -11.76
C SER A 128 -21.76 -15.66 -12.57
N GLU A 129 -21.73 -14.38 -12.22
CA GLU A 129 -22.37 -13.30 -12.99
C GLU A 129 -21.63 -12.95 -14.29
N PHE A 130 -20.31 -13.13 -14.30
CA PHE A 130 -19.44 -12.64 -15.36
C PHE A 130 -18.33 -13.64 -15.68
N GLY A 131 -17.87 -13.65 -16.93
CA GLY A 131 -16.69 -14.43 -17.32
C GLY A 131 -16.04 -13.93 -18.59
N ILE A 132 -14.76 -14.27 -18.75
CA ILE A 132 -13.95 -14.00 -19.94
C ILE A 132 -13.18 -15.25 -20.37
N SER A 133 -12.78 -15.30 -21.64
CA SER A 133 -11.69 -16.17 -22.09
C SER A 133 -10.65 -15.37 -22.85
N PHE A 134 -9.37 -15.67 -22.66
CA PHE A 134 -8.24 -14.99 -23.32
C PHE A 134 -7.01 -15.90 -23.38
N LEU A 135 -5.96 -15.48 -24.11
CA LEU A 135 -4.69 -16.21 -24.18
C LEU A 135 -3.74 -15.74 -23.06
N ALA A 136 -3.71 -16.45 -21.94
CA ALA A 136 -2.88 -16.10 -20.78
C ALA A 136 -1.40 -16.44 -20.96
N TRP A 137 -0.56 -15.84 -20.12
CA TRP A 137 0.80 -16.29 -19.84
C TRP A 137 0.81 -17.28 -18.67
N ASN A 138 1.50 -18.40 -18.83
CA ASN A 138 1.68 -19.42 -17.80
C ASN A 138 3.17 -19.64 -17.50
N PHE A 139 3.47 -19.96 -16.24
CA PHE A 139 4.82 -20.14 -15.72
C PHE A 139 5.00 -21.54 -15.14
N ASN A 140 6.14 -22.15 -15.45
CA ASN A 140 6.69 -23.26 -14.68
C ASN A 140 7.66 -22.64 -13.67
N CYS A 141 7.11 -22.17 -12.55
CA CYS A 141 7.78 -21.25 -11.63
C CYS A 141 9.24 -21.65 -11.30
N PRO A 142 9.55 -22.88 -10.84
CA PRO A 142 10.95 -23.26 -10.57
C PRO A 142 11.84 -23.24 -11.82
N LYS A 143 11.33 -23.75 -12.96
CA LYS A 143 12.07 -23.82 -14.24
C LYS A 143 12.34 -22.44 -14.84
N PHE A 144 11.35 -21.55 -14.75
CA PHE A 144 11.47 -20.16 -15.17
C PHE A 144 12.52 -19.40 -14.36
N LEU A 145 12.41 -19.46 -13.02
CA LEU A 145 13.37 -18.81 -12.11
C LEU A 145 14.81 -19.27 -12.39
N ALA A 146 15.02 -20.58 -12.57
CA ALA A 146 16.35 -21.14 -12.85
C ALA A 146 16.91 -20.72 -14.22
N ASN A 147 16.10 -20.73 -15.29
CA ASN A 147 16.56 -20.26 -16.61
C ASN A 147 16.75 -18.73 -16.65
N LEU A 148 16.01 -17.97 -15.85
CA LEU A 148 16.21 -16.53 -15.69
C LEU A 148 17.51 -16.22 -14.93
N GLN A 149 17.82 -16.93 -13.84
CA GLN A 149 19.16 -16.83 -13.20
C GLN A 149 20.28 -17.13 -14.20
N VAL A 150 20.21 -18.26 -14.91
CA VAL A 150 21.22 -18.65 -15.91
C VAL A 150 21.37 -17.63 -17.06
N TYR A 151 20.30 -16.89 -17.40
CA TYR A 151 20.39 -15.75 -18.32
C TYR A 151 21.13 -14.57 -17.67
N LEU A 152 20.74 -14.15 -16.46
CA LEU A 152 21.32 -13.00 -15.76
C LEU A 152 22.81 -13.19 -15.44
N GLU A 153 23.21 -14.40 -15.05
CA GLU A 153 24.62 -14.81 -14.86
C GLU A 153 25.43 -14.65 -16.15
N LYS A 154 24.87 -15.04 -17.31
CA LYS A 154 25.51 -14.85 -18.63
C LYS A 154 25.62 -13.38 -19.05
N GLN A 155 24.76 -12.49 -18.54
CA GLN A 155 24.92 -11.04 -18.68
C GLN A 155 25.95 -10.44 -17.69
N GLY A 156 26.56 -11.29 -16.85
CA GLY A 156 27.62 -10.93 -15.91
C GLY A 156 27.14 -10.51 -14.52
N ILE A 157 25.88 -10.76 -14.17
CA ILE A 157 25.34 -10.48 -12.83
C ILE A 157 25.87 -11.50 -11.83
N THR A 158 26.46 -11.01 -10.73
CA THR A 158 26.94 -11.85 -9.63
C THR A 158 25.81 -12.25 -8.70
N PHE A 159 25.69 -13.54 -8.37
CA PHE A 159 24.79 -14.05 -7.34
C PHE A 159 25.58 -14.40 -6.07
N ILE A 160 25.09 -13.99 -4.90
CA ILE A 160 25.69 -14.27 -3.59
C ILE A 160 24.62 -14.87 -2.67
N ARG A 161 24.80 -16.13 -2.29
CA ARG A 161 24.01 -16.76 -1.23
C ARG A 161 24.45 -16.22 0.13
N LYS A 162 23.64 -15.33 0.71
CA LYS A 162 23.86 -14.76 2.05
C LYS A 162 22.55 -14.23 2.63
N LYS A 163 22.25 -14.61 3.88
CA LYS A 163 21.23 -13.98 4.71
C LYS A 163 21.74 -12.63 5.23
N LEU A 164 20.94 -11.57 5.10
CA LEU A 164 21.20 -10.28 5.74
C LEU A 164 20.32 -10.16 6.98
N THR A 165 20.84 -9.52 8.04
CA THR A 165 20.06 -9.18 9.25
C THR A 165 19.57 -7.74 9.23
N HIS A 166 20.21 -6.84 8.47
CA HIS A 166 19.83 -5.44 8.33
C HIS A 166 20.13 -4.96 6.90
N ILE A 167 19.23 -4.18 6.29
CA ILE A 167 19.32 -3.76 4.88
C ILE A 167 20.64 -3.04 4.53
N VAL A 168 21.25 -2.30 5.46
CA VAL A 168 22.51 -1.57 5.20
C VAL A 168 23.69 -2.48 4.84
N GLN A 169 23.64 -3.77 5.21
CA GLN A 169 24.63 -4.78 4.83
C GLN A 169 24.69 -5.03 3.31
N ALA A 170 23.71 -4.56 2.55
CA ALA A 170 23.72 -4.59 1.09
C ALA A 170 24.66 -3.52 0.47
N TYR A 171 25.04 -2.47 1.20
CA TYR A 171 26.07 -1.50 0.77
C TYR A 171 27.49 -1.97 1.11
N PHE A 172 27.77 -3.27 0.92
CA PHE A 172 29.05 -3.91 1.26
C PHE A 172 30.26 -3.41 0.43
N SER A 173 30.02 -2.64 -0.63
CA SER A 173 31.04 -1.97 -1.41
C SER A 173 30.81 -0.46 -1.39
N GLU A 174 31.88 0.33 -1.27
CA GLU A 174 31.84 1.79 -1.42
C GLU A 174 31.32 2.21 -2.81
N SER A 175 31.44 1.32 -3.81
CA SER A 175 30.90 1.55 -5.16
C SER A 175 29.38 1.36 -5.25
N THR A 176 28.72 0.69 -4.30
CA THR A 176 27.26 0.50 -4.28
C THR A 176 26.54 1.83 -4.04
N LYS A 177 25.72 2.26 -5.00
CA LYS A 177 24.92 3.50 -4.94
C LYS A 177 23.42 3.25 -4.80
N VAL A 178 22.94 2.09 -5.25
CA VAL A 178 21.53 1.71 -5.17
C VAL A 178 21.38 0.30 -4.62
N VAL A 179 20.49 0.13 -3.64
CA VAL A 179 20.02 -1.16 -3.15
C VAL A 179 18.54 -1.29 -3.48
N PHE A 180 18.12 -2.46 -3.98
CA PHE A 180 16.72 -2.83 -4.17
C PHE A 180 16.34 -3.87 -3.11
N ASN A 181 15.38 -3.56 -2.23
CA ASN A 181 14.80 -4.55 -1.33
C ASN A 181 13.63 -5.28 -2.03
N CYS A 182 13.88 -6.52 -2.45
CA CYS A 182 12.93 -7.44 -3.06
C CYS A 182 12.65 -8.67 -2.16
N THR A 183 12.74 -8.52 -0.82
CA THR A 183 12.71 -9.65 0.12
C THR A 183 11.33 -10.22 0.45
N GLY A 184 10.24 -9.63 -0.05
CA GLY A 184 8.88 -10.13 0.16
C GLY A 184 8.51 -10.15 1.65
N ASN A 185 8.13 -11.32 2.16
CA ASN A 185 7.86 -11.53 3.60
C ASN A 185 9.07 -11.22 4.50
N GLY A 186 10.30 -11.22 3.96
CA GLY A 186 11.50 -10.82 4.69
C GLY A 186 11.48 -9.37 5.17
N SER A 187 10.79 -8.46 4.48
CA SER A 187 10.71 -7.05 4.86
C SER A 187 10.08 -6.80 6.24
N LYS A 188 9.26 -7.71 6.76
CA LYS A 188 8.68 -7.60 8.13
C LYS A 188 9.73 -7.73 9.23
N PHE A 189 10.86 -8.39 8.95
CA PHE A 189 11.88 -8.79 9.93
C PHE A 189 13.30 -8.29 9.61
N LEU A 190 13.54 -7.77 8.40
CA LEU A 190 14.84 -7.24 8.00
C LEU A 190 15.09 -5.89 8.68
N GLY A 191 16.13 -5.80 9.50
CA GLY A 191 16.48 -4.59 10.25
C GLY A 191 16.61 -3.36 9.37
N GLY A 192 16.09 -2.23 9.84
CA GLY A 192 16.00 -0.99 9.06
C GLY A 192 15.05 -1.07 7.85
N VAL A 193 14.07 -1.98 7.90
CA VAL A 193 12.88 -1.99 7.02
C VAL A 193 11.67 -2.33 7.86
N GLU A 194 11.70 -3.51 8.50
CA GLU A 194 10.82 -3.97 9.58
C GLU A 194 9.31 -3.69 9.40
N ASP A 195 8.85 -3.72 8.14
CA ASP A 195 7.54 -3.19 7.73
C ASP A 195 6.41 -4.05 8.28
N LYS A 196 5.79 -3.56 9.35
CA LYS A 196 4.75 -4.29 10.09
C LYS A 196 3.52 -4.56 9.23
N ASN A 197 3.29 -3.78 8.17
CA ASN A 197 2.18 -3.96 7.21
C ASN A 197 2.29 -5.25 6.38
N VAL A 198 3.48 -5.86 6.30
CA VAL A 198 3.70 -7.12 5.55
C VAL A 198 3.08 -8.30 6.29
N TYR A 199 2.32 -9.14 5.60
CA TYR A 199 1.68 -10.33 6.17
C TYR A 199 1.63 -11.49 5.15
N PRO A 200 1.59 -12.75 5.60
CA PRO A 200 1.44 -13.89 4.70
C PRO A 200 -0.02 -14.06 4.27
N GLY A 201 -0.25 -14.32 2.99
CA GLY A 201 -1.46 -14.98 2.52
C GLY A 201 -1.15 -16.44 2.21
N ARG A 202 -1.25 -17.35 3.19
CA ARG A 202 -1.03 -18.79 2.96
C ARG A 202 -2.00 -19.30 1.90
N GLY A 203 -1.50 -20.11 0.98
CA GLY A 203 -2.33 -20.86 0.05
C GLY A 203 -1.80 -22.26 -0.12
N GLN A 204 -2.69 -23.24 0.05
CA GLN A 204 -2.45 -24.62 -0.33
C GLN A 204 -2.81 -24.83 -1.81
N VAL A 205 -2.04 -25.70 -2.47
CA VAL A 205 -2.30 -26.22 -3.82
C VAL A 205 -2.04 -27.72 -3.87
N VAL A 206 -2.76 -28.39 -4.77
CA VAL A 206 -2.58 -29.79 -5.14
C VAL A 206 -2.07 -29.84 -6.57
N VAL A 207 -0.97 -30.55 -6.83
CA VAL A 207 -0.42 -30.72 -8.18
C VAL A 207 -0.70 -32.15 -8.62
N ILE A 208 -1.46 -32.31 -9.70
CA ILE A 208 -1.78 -33.62 -10.29
C ILE A 208 -1.10 -33.79 -11.65
N ARG A 209 -1.00 -35.03 -12.13
CA ARG A 209 -0.75 -35.31 -13.55
C ARG A 209 -2.07 -35.25 -14.32
N ALA A 210 -2.16 -34.37 -15.30
CA ALA A 210 -3.27 -34.27 -16.24
C ALA A 210 -2.76 -33.90 -17.64
N PRO A 211 -2.51 -34.88 -18.53
CA PRO A 211 -2.03 -34.62 -19.88
C PRO A 211 -3.13 -34.06 -20.80
N HIS A 212 -4.38 -34.44 -20.55
CA HIS A 212 -5.59 -34.04 -21.28
C HIS A 212 -5.94 -32.55 -21.14
N ILE A 213 -5.62 -31.94 -19.99
CA ILE A 213 -5.93 -30.53 -19.73
C ILE A 213 -4.83 -29.64 -20.30
N MET A 214 -5.19 -28.71 -21.19
CA MET A 214 -4.26 -27.83 -21.92
C MET A 214 -4.74 -26.37 -21.94
N GLU A 215 -5.38 -25.96 -20.84
CA GLU A 215 -5.99 -24.64 -20.62
C GLU A 215 -6.04 -24.35 -19.11
N ASN A 216 -6.33 -23.10 -18.74
CA ASN A 216 -6.62 -22.71 -17.37
C ASN A 216 -8.12 -22.45 -17.17
N VAL A 217 -8.61 -22.69 -15.95
CA VAL A 217 -9.97 -22.35 -15.53
C VAL A 217 -9.91 -21.77 -14.11
N LEU A 218 -10.38 -20.54 -13.91
CA LEU A 218 -10.31 -19.84 -12.63
C LEU A 218 -11.66 -19.22 -12.27
N SER A 219 -12.01 -19.23 -10.99
CA SER A 219 -13.25 -18.67 -10.45
C SER A 219 -12.96 -17.88 -9.16
N TRP A 220 -13.55 -16.70 -9.07
CA TRP A 220 -13.23 -15.66 -8.10
C TRP A 220 -14.51 -15.04 -7.49
N GLY A 221 -14.47 -14.71 -6.21
CA GLY A 221 -15.60 -14.13 -5.48
C GLY A 221 -15.31 -14.11 -3.99
N ASP A 222 -16.37 -14.19 -3.18
CA ASP A 222 -16.25 -14.20 -1.70
C ASP A 222 -15.90 -15.61 -1.17
N ARG A 223 -16.11 -16.65 -1.98
CA ARG A 223 -15.69 -18.02 -1.67
C ARG A 223 -14.18 -18.21 -1.86
N GLU A 224 -13.62 -19.26 -1.22
CA GLU A 224 -12.21 -19.63 -1.39
C GLU A 224 -11.86 -19.77 -2.89
N PRO A 225 -10.77 -19.12 -3.37
CA PRO A 225 -10.48 -19.00 -4.78
C PRO A 225 -10.28 -20.37 -5.42
N THR A 226 -10.91 -20.62 -6.56
CA THR A 226 -10.88 -21.94 -7.21
C THR A 226 -10.21 -21.82 -8.57
N TYR A 227 -9.02 -22.41 -8.73
CA TYR A 227 -8.19 -22.23 -9.92
C TYR A 227 -7.49 -23.52 -10.36
N ILE A 228 -7.40 -23.65 -11.68
CA ILE A 228 -6.82 -24.77 -12.42
C ILE A 228 -5.84 -24.14 -13.42
N ILE A 229 -4.54 -24.41 -13.27
CA ILE A 229 -3.49 -23.75 -14.04
C ILE A 229 -2.59 -24.81 -14.69
N LYS A 230 -2.46 -24.81 -16.02
CA LYS A 230 -1.55 -25.74 -16.73
C LYS A 230 -0.11 -25.28 -16.60
N ARG A 231 0.78 -26.11 -16.04
CA ARG A 231 2.20 -25.77 -15.92
C ARG A 231 2.96 -26.10 -17.21
N PRO A 232 3.61 -25.12 -17.90
CA PRO A 232 4.33 -25.38 -19.15
C PRO A 232 5.51 -26.36 -18.98
N TYR A 233 5.72 -27.27 -19.95
CA TYR A 233 6.91 -28.13 -20.04
C TYR A 233 7.34 -28.80 -18.73
N SER A 234 6.36 -29.42 -18.06
CA SER A 234 6.41 -29.83 -16.65
C SER A 234 6.33 -31.35 -16.41
N GLY A 235 6.08 -32.15 -17.45
CA GLY A 235 5.65 -33.54 -17.29
C GLY A 235 4.17 -33.64 -16.89
N ASP A 236 3.33 -32.87 -17.59
CA ASP A 236 1.87 -32.82 -17.44
C ASP A 236 1.33 -32.44 -16.07
N GLN A 237 2.07 -31.57 -15.36
CA GLN A 237 1.59 -30.99 -14.10
C GLN A 237 0.47 -29.97 -14.35
N LEU A 238 -0.64 -30.19 -13.66
CA LEU A 238 -1.75 -29.24 -13.51
C LEU A 238 -1.79 -28.81 -12.04
N ILE A 239 -1.77 -27.49 -11.77
CA ILE A 239 -1.95 -26.98 -10.41
C ILE A 239 -3.44 -26.76 -10.17
N LEU A 240 -3.96 -27.44 -9.16
CA LEU A 240 -5.28 -27.24 -8.59
C LEU A 240 -5.14 -26.41 -7.32
N GLY A 241 -6.03 -25.45 -7.12
CA GLY A 241 -6.10 -24.68 -5.88
C GLY A 241 -7.44 -23.96 -5.73
N GLY A 242 -7.62 -23.22 -4.65
CA GLY A 242 -6.68 -23.08 -3.55
C GLY A 242 -7.33 -22.46 -2.32
N TYR A 243 -6.48 -21.94 -1.44
CA TYR A 243 -6.90 -21.18 -0.25
C TYR A 243 -6.23 -19.80 -0.21
N TYR A 244 -6.87 -18.83 0.45
CA TYR A 244 -6.25 -17.56 0.84
C TYR A 244 -6.45 -17.27 2.34
N GLN A 245 -5.50 -17.74 3.16
CA GLN A 245 -5.53 -17.54 4.61
C GLN A 245 -4.59 -16.41 5.02
N LYS A 246 -5.18 -15.28 5.43
CA LYS A 246 -4.48 -14.12 5.99
C LYS A 246 -3.75 -14.49 7.30
N ASP A 247 -2.58 -13.90 7.51
CA ASP A 247 -1.75 -14.00 8.73
C ASP A 247 -1.28 -15.42 9.16
N ASN A 248 -1.68 -16.46 8.44
CA ASN A 248 -1.22 -17.83 8.67
C ASN A 248 0.22 -18.00 8.13
N TRP A 249 1.19 -18.24 9.02
CA TRP A 249 2.60 -18.47 8.69
C TRP A 249 2.95 -19.95 8.46
N SER A 250 1.98 -20.86 8.53
CA SER A 250 2.23 -22.31 8.51
C SER A 250 2.65 -22.83 7.13
N GLY A 251 3.75 -23.58 7.11
CA GLY A 251 4.16 -24.39 5.96
C GLY A 251 3.54 -25.77 5.89
N SER A 252 2.73 -26.16 6.90
CA SER A 252 2.02 -27.44 6.91
C SER A 252 0.98 -27.51 5.80
N VAL A 253 0.72 -28.72 5.32
CA VAL A 253 -0.41 -29.03 4.44
C VAL A 253 -1.51 -29.72 5.24
N LEU A 254 -2.77 -29.39 4.97
CA LEU A 254 -3.94 -30.00 5.62
C LEU A 254 -4.66 -30.96 4.67
N LYS A 255 -5.23 -32.04 5.21
CA LYS A 255 -5.90 -33.08 4.42
C LYS A 255 -7.26 -32.58 3.92
N GLU A 256 -7.95 -31.87 4.79
CA GLU A 256 -9.27 -31.30 4.60
C GLU A 256 -9.24 -30.27 3.46
N GLU A 257 -8.23 -29.40 3.46
CA GLU A 257 -7.94 -28.47 2.36
C GLU A 257 -7.57 -29.19 1.04
N THR A 258 -6.97 -30.38 1.10
CA THR A 258 -6.62 -31.18 -0.10
C THR A 258 -7.89 -31.75 -0.74
N GLU A 259 -8.74 -32.38 0.06
CA GLU A 259 -10.02 -32.96 -0.35
C GLU A 259 -10.99 -31.85 -0.83
N ASP A 260 -10.94 -30.67 -0.22
CA ASP A 260 -11.69 -29.50 -0.65
C ASP A 260 -11.24 -28.94 -2.00
N ILE A 261 -9.94 -28.73 -2.22
CA ILE A 261 -9.39 -28.27 -3.51
C ILE A 261 -9.75 -29.26 -4.64
N LEU A 262 -9.60 -30.56 -4.39
CA LEU A 262 -9.94 -31.60 -5.37
C LEU A 262 -11.43 -31.57 -5.73
N ARG A 263 -12.32 -31.47 -4.74
CA ARG A 263 -13.77 -31.36 -4.96
C ARG A 263 -14.12 -30.09 -5.75
N ARG A 264 -13.70 -28.90 -5.27
CA ARG A 264 -14.05 -27.62 -5.92
C ARG A 264 -13.55 -27.54 -7.36
N THR A 265 -12.31 -27.95 -7.62
CA THR A 265 -11.74 -27.86 -8.97
C THR A 265 -12.36 -28.88 -9.94
N THR A 266 -12.68 -30.10 -9.49
CA THR A 266 -13.39 -31.08 -10.35
C THR A 266 -14.86 -30.72 -10.57
N THR A 267 -15.53 -30.06 -9.61
CA THR A 267 -16.86 -29.47 -9.84
C THR A 267 -16.82 -28.29 -10.81
N LEU A 268 -15.89 -27.35 -10.64
CA LEU A 268 -15.71 -26.19 -11.54
C LEU A 268 -15.36 -26.63 -12.97
N TYR A 269 -14.57 -27.70 -13.11
CA TYR A 269 -14.13 -28.18 -14.42
C TYR A 269 -14.18 -29.71 -14.53
N PRO A 270 -15.37 -30.29 -14.80
CA PRO A 270 -15.56 -31.75 -14.85
C PRO A 270 -14.72 -32.47 -15.91
N LYS A 271 -14.15 -31.75 -16.87
CA LYS A 271 -13.17 -32.26 -17.86
C LYS A 271 -11.95 -32.92 -17.18
N ILE A 272 -11.55 -32.43 -16.00
CA ILE A 272 -10.46 -33.01 -15.19
C ILE A 272 -10.68 -34.50 -14.95
N LEU A 273 -11.93 -34.91 -14.73
CA LEU A 273 -12.33 -36.31 -14.51
C LEU A 273 -12.79 -36.99 -15.81
N LYS A 274 -13.73 -36.37 -16.55
CA LYS A 274 -14.40 -36.98 -17.71
C LYS A 274 -13.46 -37.35 -18.87
N GLU A 275 -12.33 -36.68 -18.99
CA GLU A 275 -11.31 -36.94 -20.01
C GLU A 275 -9.99 -37.49 -19.41
N ASN A 276 -9.99 -37.90 -18.13
CA ASN A 276 -8.80 -38.44 -17.47
C ASN A 276 -8.42 -39.83 -18.03
N PRO A 277 -7.22 -40.02 -18.59
CA PRO A 277 -6.79 -41.33 -19.09
C PRO A 277 -6.54 -42.38 -18.00
N TYR A 278 -6.67 -42.02 -16.71
CA TYR A 278 -6.44 -42.91 -15.57
C TYR A 278 -7.72 -43.39 -14.85
N GLY A 279 -8.88 -42.79 -15.12
CA GLY A 279 -10.17 -43.13 -14.48
C GLY A 279 -11.03 -41.89 -14.17
N ASP A 280 -12.35 -42.05 -14.07
CA ASP A 280 -13.31 -40.93 -14.05
C ASP A 280 -13.62 -40.36 -12.65
N LYS A 281 -12.84 -40.71 -11.62
CA LYS A 281 -13.09 -40.33 -10.21
C LYS A 281 -11.93 -39.56 -9.59
N ILE A 282 -12.19 -38.95 -8.43
CA ILE A 282 -11.18 -38.17 -7.70
C ILE A 282 -10.04 -39.07 -7.21
N GLU A 283 -10.35 -40.33 -6.89
CA GLU A 283 -9.40 -41.36 -6.46
C GLU A 283 -8.43 -41.78 -7.59
N ASP A 284 -8.83 -41.59 -8.85
CA ASP A 284 -8.02 -41.90 -10.04
C ASP A 284 -7.05 -40.75 -10.42
N LEU A 285 -7.08 -39.63 -9.68
CA LEU A 285 -6.21 -38.48 -9.92
C LEU A 285 -4.81 -38.73 -9.35
N GLN A 286 -3.81 -38.79 -10.24
CA GLN A 286 -2.41 -38.96 -9.86
C GLN A 286 -1.84 -37.69 -9.21
N ILE A 287 -2.02 -37.55 -7.90
CA ILE A 287 -1.42 -36.49 -7.08
C ILE A 287 0.11 -36.66 -7.08
N LEU A 288 0.81 -35.64 -7.60
CA LEU A 288 2.26 -35.58 -7.66
C LEU A 288 2.85 -34.85 -6.45
N ARG A 289 2.11 -33.88 -5.89
CA ARG A 289 2.53 -33.05 -4.74
C ARG A 289 1.35 -32.32 -4.12
N VAL A 290 1.35 -32.16 -2.80
CA VAL A 290 0.59 -31.09 -2.10
C VAL A 290 1.60 -30.09 -1.55
N ALA A 291 1.28 -28.79 -1.56
CA ALA A 291 2.18 -27.75 -1.05
C ALA A 291 1.42 -26.54 -0.50
N ALA A 292 1.92 -25.97 0.60
CA ALA A 292 1.53 -24.66 1.10
C ALA A 292 2.63 -23.62 0.81
N GLY A 293 2.24 -22.43 0.39
CA GLY A 293 3.14 -21.30 0.16
C GLY A 293 2.60 -20.00 0.74
N LEU A 294 3.48 -19.13 1.25
CA LEU A 294 3.10 -17.85 1.86
C LEU A 294 3.20 -16.71 0.85
N ARG A 295 2.07 -16.22 0.32
CA ARG A 295 2.05 -15.02 -0.54
C ARG A 295 2.58 -13.82 0.25
N PRO A 296 3.52 -13.00 -0.28
CA PRO A 296 4.04 -11.83 0.43
C PRO A 296 3.09 -10.64 0.27
N CYS A 297 2.03 -10.64 1.06
CA CYS A 297 1.00 -9.60 1.06
C CYS A 297 1.42 -8.40 1.91
N ARG A 298 0.76 -7.26 1.73
CA ARG A 298 1.03 -6.04 2.50
C ARG A 298 -0.23 -5.16 2.59
N HIS A 299 -0.50 -4.61 3.76
CA HIS A 299 -1.54 -3.58 3.94
C HIS A 299 -1.14 -2.29 3.19
N GLY A 300 -2.07 -1.72 2.42
CA GLY A 300 -1.74 -0.61 1.50
C GLY A 300 -0.95 -1.05 0.25
N GLY A 301 -1.06 -2.32 -0.16
CA GLY A 301 -0.51 -2.81 -1.43
C GLY A 301 1.02 -2.92 -1.48
N ALA A 302 1.55 -3.10 -2.69
CA ALA A 302 2.99 -3.29 -2.92
C ALA A 302 3.78 -2.00 -2.63
N ARG A 303 4.87 -2.11 -1.85
CA ARG A 303 5.76 -1.00 -1.52
C ARG A 303 6.78 -0.81 -2.66
N ILE A 304 6.51 0.14 -3.55
CA ILE A 304 7.36 0.50 -4.70
C ILE A 304 7.79 1.97 -4.56
N GLU A 305 8.78 2.23 -3.71
CA GLU A 305 9.17 3.59 -3.32
C GLU A 305 10.69 3.74 -3.13
N LYS A 306 11.15 4.97 -2.87
CA LYS A 306 12.55 5.35 -2.80
C LYS A 306 12.89 6.08 -1.50
N GLU A 307 13.80 5.50 -0.73
CA GLU A 307 14.44 6.13 0.43
C GLU A 307 15.86 6.61 0.09
N ILE A 308 16.38 7.58 0.85
CA ILE A 308 17.77 8.06 0.75
C ILE A 308 18.45 7.77 2.10
N ILE A 309 19.32 6.76 2.12
CA ILE A 309 19.99 6.30 3.34
C ILE A 309 21.09 7.28 3.75
N GLU A 310 21.89 7.74 2.79
CA GLU A 310 22.88 8.81 2.97
C GLU A 310 23.18 9.50 1.62
N PRO A 311 23.87 10.65 1.57
CA PRO A 311 24.17 11.35 0.33
C PRO A 311 24.92 10.47 -0.69
N GLY A 312 24.21 10.00 -1.72
CA GLY A 312 24.75 9.12 -2.77
C GLY A 312 24.46 7.62 -2.59
N LYS A 313 23.73 7.23 -1.53
CA LYS A 313 23.16 5.88 -1.37
C LYS A 313 21.63 5.93 -1.32
N ILE A 314 21.00 5.19 -2.21
CA ILE A 314 19.56 5.12 -2.39
C ILE A 314 19.10 3.69 -2.06
N LEU A 315 17.99 3.56 -1.34
CA LEU A 315 17.26 2.32 -1.15
C LEU A 315 15.96 2.40 -1.95
N ILE A 316 15.63 1.35 -2.68
CA ILE A 316 14.39 1.23 -3.44
C ILE A 316 13.67 -0.01 -2.92
N HIS A 317 12.43 0.15 -2.49
CA HIS A 317 11.58 -0.97 -2.11
C HIS A 317 10.85 -1.51 -3.33
N ASN A 318 10.71 -2.83 -3.42
CA ASN A 318 9.89 -3.52 -4.42
C ASN A 318 9.42 -4.86 -3.81
N TYR A 319 8.45 -4.81 -2.89
CA TYR A 319 7.89 -5.99 -2.21
C TYR A 319 6.41 -5.79 -1.85
N GLY A 320 5.74 -6.83 -1.31
CA GLY A 320 4.32 -6.77 -0.95
C GLY A 320 3.36 -7.13 -2.10
N ALA A 321 3.87 -7.78 -3.16
CA ALA A 321 3.13 -8.08 -4.39
C ALA A 321 2.02 -9.15 -4.27
N SER A 322 1.71 -9.65 -3.06
CA SER A 322 0.61 -10.61 -2.81
C SER A 322 0.72 -11.85 -3.71
N GLY A 323 -0.38 -12.32 -4.30
CA GLY A 323 -0.40 -13.38 -5.31
C GLY A 323 0.16 -12.96 -6.68
N TYR A 324 0.27 -11.66 -6.95
CA TYR A 324 0.44 -11.09 -8.29
C TYR A 324 1.91 -10.95 -8.74
N GLY A 325 2.88 -11.41 -7.93
CA GLY A 325 4.32 -11.18 -8.17
C GLY A 325 4.86 -11.69 -9.51
N TYR A 326 4.21 -12.66 -10.16
CA TYR A 326 4.56 -13.12 -11.51
C TYR A 326 3.95 -12.26 -12.63
N GLN A 327 2.72 -11.77 -12.43
CA GLN A 327 1.92 -11.06 -13.44
C GLN A 327 2.05 -9.54 -13.41
N ALA A 328 2.47 -8.95 -12.28
CA ALA A 328 2.67 -7.49 -12.13
C ALA A 328 4.13 -7.11 -11.79
N GLY A 329 4.91 -8.05 -11.24
CA GLY A 329 6.25 -7.79 -10.70
C GLY A 329 7.30 -7.34 -11.72
N TYR A 330 7.08 -7.55 -13.01
CA TYR A 330 7.99 -7.08 -14.07
C TYR A 330 7.86 -5.58 -14.30
N SER A 331 6.65 -5.04 -14.20
CA SER A 331 6.45 -3.59 -14.18
C SER A 331 7.03 -2.95 -12.92
N GLY A 332 6.97 -3.62 -11.76
CA GLY A 332 7.67 -3.18 -10.55
C GLY A 332 9.19 -3.02 -10.74
N GLY A 333 9.82 -3.93 -11.49
CA GLY A 333 11.24 -3.78 -11.90
C GLY A 333 11.47 -2.65 -12.92
N ASN A 334 10.48 -2.34 -13.75
CA ASN A 334 10.52 -1.31 -14.79
C ASN A 334 9.87 0.04 -14.36
N CYS A 335 9.51 0.23 -13.10
CA CYS A 335 8.69 1.36 -12.66
C CYS A 335 9.38 2.72 -12.87
N TYR A 336 8.60 3.80 -12.96
CA TYR A 336 9.11 5.16 -13.19
C TYR A 336 10.18 5.57 -12.16
N HIS A 337 10.10 5.11 -10.90
CA HIS A 337 11.13 5.37 -9.89
C HIS A 337 12.47 4.71 -10.24
N THR A 338 12.48 3.43 -10.60
CA THR A 338 13.70 2.72 -11.04
C THR A 338 14.29 3.34 -12.30
N ILE A 339 13.45 3.67 -13.29
CA ILE A 339 13.86 4.35 -14.53
C ILE A 339 14.50 5.70 -14.23
N TYR A 340 13.82 6.56 -13.47
CA TYR A 340 14.28 7.93 -13.22
C TYR A 340 15.59 7.95 -12.42
N ILE A 341 15.83 6.97 -11.54
CA ILE A 341 17.08 6.89 -10.76
C ILE A 341 18.26 6.49 -11.64
N VAL A 342 18.13 5.45 -12.48
CA VAL A 342 19.21 5.05 -13.41
C VAL A 342 19.51 6.16 -14.42
N MET A 343 18.47 6.75 -15.02
CA MET A 343 18.65 7.80 -16.03
C MET A 343 19.15 9.12 -15.43
N SER A 344 18.69 9.53 -14.23
CA SER A 344 19.18 10.74 -13.59
C SER A 344 20.62 10.60 -13.07
N GLN A 345 21.08 9.40 -12.69
CA GLN A 345 22.49 9.18 -12.36
C GLN A 345 23.40 9.22 -13.60
N LEU A 346 22.94 8.72 -14.75
CA LEU A 346 23.65 8.89 -16.03
C LEU A 346 23.72 10.37 -16.45
N PHE A 347 22.63 11.13 -16.30
CA PHE A 347 22.63 12.58 -16.55
C PHE A 347 23.47 13.37 -15.55
N GLU A 348 23.48 13.02 -14.26
CA GLU A 348 24.32 13.68 -13.23
C GLU A 348 25.83 13.40 -13.42
N TRP A 349 26.20 12.31 -14.10
CA TRP A 349 27.57 12.04 -14.53
C TRP A 349 27.97 12.85 -15.77
N ALA A 350 27.06 13.01 -16.73
CA ALA A 350 27.29 13.78 -17.96
C ALA A 350 27.23 15.31 -17.76
N PHE A 351 26.39 15.80 -16.84
CA PHE A 351 26.15 17.22 -16.58
C PHE A 351 26.20 17.50 -15.06
N GLY A 352 27.30 18.12 -14.63
CA GLY A 352 27.76 18.02 -13.23
C GLY A 352 27.03 18.88 -12.18
N LYS A 353 27.21 18.44 -10.92
CA LYS A 353 26.91 19.12 -9.63
C LYS A 353 25.48 19.66 -9.44
N LYS A 354 24.65 18.85 -8.77
CA LYS A 354 23.49 19.35 -8.00
C LYS A 354 23.91 19.83 -6.60
N LEU A 355 23.11 20.73 -6.03
CA LEU A 355 23.21 21.29 -4.68
C LEU A 355 23.60 20.25 -3.61
N THR A 356 24.52 20.64 -2.73
CA THR A 356 25.06 19.84 -1.61
C THR A 356 24.00 19.52 -0.55
N PRO A 357 24.24 18.54 0.35
CA PRO A 357 23.32 18.24 1.46
C PRO A 357 23.00 19.47 2.33
N GLN A 358 24.00 20.32 2.63
CA GLN A 358 23.80 21.56 3.39
C GLN A 358 22.88 22.54 2.66
N GLU A 359 23.01 22.69 1.34
CA GLU A 359 22.14 23.56 0.54
C GLU A 359 20.72 23.00 0.41
N ARG A 360 20.56 21.67 0.34
CA ARG A 360 19.24 21.01 0.36
C ARG A 360 18.56 21.18 1.73
N LEU A 361 19.28 20.98 2.83
CA LEU A 361 18.77 21.25 4.19
C LEU A 361 18.36 22.72 4.33
N ARG A 362 19.18 23.67 3.87
CA ARG A 362 18.82 25.10 3.81
C ARG A 362 17.59 25.38 2.94
N LYS A 363 17.40 24.68 1.82
CA LYS A 363 16.21 24.81 0.96
C LYS A 363 14.96 24.28 1.66
N ASN A 364 15.04 23.12 2.31
CA ASN A 364 13.93 22.51 3.04
C ASN A 364 13.55 23.35 4.26
N GLN A 365 14.53 23.83 5.03
CA GLN A 365 14.34 24.76 6.14
C GLN A 365 13.58 26.02 5.67
N ARG A 366 14.03 26.68 4.60
CA ARG A 366 13.35 27.86 4.02
C ARG A 366 11.93 27.57 3.51
N ALA A 367 11.66 26.34 3.06
CA ALA A 367 10.32 25.92 2.64
C ALA A 367 9.39 25.77 3.86
N LEU A 368 9.84 25.10 4.92
CA LEU A 368 9.09 24.97 6.18
C LEU A 368 8.83 26.34 6.83
N GLU A 369 9.86 27.19 6.89
CA GLU A 369 9.73 28.59 7.34
C GLU A 369 8.73 29.40 6.49
N LYS A 370 8.54 29.07 5.21
CA LYS A 370 7.51 29.68 4.34
C LYS A 370 6.12 29.16 4.70
N THR A 371 5.94 27.83 4.76
CA THR A 371 4.66 27.20 5.10
C THR A 371 4.17 27.56 6.51
N GLN A 372 5.05 27.61 7.51
CA GLN A 372 4.70 28.07 8.88
C GLN A 372 4.19 29.52 8.90
N ARG A 373 4.74 30.41 8.05
CA ARG A 373 4.27 31.81 7.90
C ARG A 373 2.95 31.89 7.13
N GLU A 374 2.72 30.99 6.19
CA GLU A 374 1.45 30.89 5.45
C GLU A 374 0.33 30.38 6.37
N LEU A 375 0.55 29.28 7.10
CA LEU A 375 -0.38 28.79 8.14
C LEU A 375 -0.66 29.83 9.22
N SER A 376 0.36 30.55 9.71
CA SER A 376 0.16 31.60 10.72
C SER A 376 -0.72 32.75 10.22
N ARG A 377 -0.67 33.07 8.90
CA ARG A 377 -1.57 34.05 8.27
C ARG A 377 -3.00 33.53 8.18
N GLU A 378 -3.21 32.26 7.81
CA GLU A 378 -4.55 31.67 7.78
C GLU A 378 -5.17 31.59 9.18
N VAL A 379 -4.40 31.22 10.21
CA VAL A 379 -4.86 31.28 11.62
C VAL A 379 -5.30 32.71 11.99
N THR A 380 -4.54 33.74 11.61
CA THR A 380 -4.92 35.14 11.88
C THR A 380 -6.20 35.54 11.14
N LYS A 381 -6.43 35.07 9.91
CA LYS A 381 -7.70 35.30 9.19
C LYS A 381 -8.87 34.60 9.87
N LEU A 382 -8.71 33.34 10.24
CA LEU A 382 -9.74 32.57 10.93
C LEU A 382 -10.11 33.20 12.28
N GLN A 383 -9.12 33.72 13.04
CA GLN A 383 -9.37 34.49 14.27
C GLN A 383 -10.07 35.84 14.03
N GLN A 384 -9.92 36.46 12.85
CA GLN A 384 -10.71 37.63 12.47
C GLN A 384 -12.14 37.24 12.08
N GLN A 385 -12.32 36.12 11.39
CA GLN A 385 -13.62 35.54 11.04
C GLN A 385 -14.39 35.09 12.30
N GLU A 386 -13.72 34.45 13.27
CA GLU A 386 -14.27 34.09 14.58
C GLU A 386 -14.84 35.32 15.30
N LYS A 387 -14.06 36.39 15.43
CA LYS A 387 -14.50 37.66 16.04
C LYS A 387 -15.67 38.29 15.30
N LYS A 388 -15.70 38.20 13.96
CA LYS A 388 -16.84 38.67 13.16
C LYS A 388 -18.09 37.82 13.42
N LEU A 389 -17.98 36.49 13.41
CA LEU A 389 -19.08 35.58 13.70
C LEU A 389 -19.67 35.82 15.10
N ILE A 390 -18.84 36.01 16.12
CA ILE A 390 -19.31 36.38 17.47
C ILE A 390 -20.11 37.70 17.45
N SER A 391 -19.65 38.70 16.69
CA SER A 391 -20.40 39.96 16.53
C SER A 391 -21.69 39.80 15.72
N ASP A 392 -21.72 38.93 14.71
CA ASP A 392 -22.89 38.69 13.87
C ASP A 392 -23.95 37.87 14.63
N ILE A 393 -23.56 36.85 15.42
CA ILE A 393 -24.44 36.11 16.35
C ILE A 393 -25.07 37.08 17.36
N LYS A 394 -24.25 37.93 18.01
CA LYS A 394 -24.74 38.96 18.96
C LYS A 394 -25.71 39.95 18.31
N LYS A 395 -25.60 40.19 17.00
CA LYS A 395 -26.53 41.04 16.24
C LYS A 395 -27.83 40.30 15.90
N SER A 396 -27.76 39.10 15.34
CA SER A 396 -28.96 38.30 15.01
C SER A 396 -29.76 37.92 16.26
N ALA A 397 -29.10 37.60 17.39
CA ALA A 397 -29.74 37.40 18.68
C ALA A 397 -30.53 38.64 19.15
N LYS A 398 -29.91 39.83 19.14
CA LYS A 398 -30.59 41.12 19.43
C LYS A 398 -31.74 41.46 18.49
N GLN A 399 -31.81 40.83 17.32
CA GLN A 399 -32.87 41.03 16.32
C GLN A 399 -33.93 39.92 16.37
N GLY A 400 -33.89 39.01 17.36
CA GLY A 400 -34.83 37.88 17.49
C GLY A 400 -34.62 36.78 16.43
N GLN A 401 -33.55 36.85 15.64
CA GLN A 401 -33.28 35.94 14.52
C GLN A 401 -32.58 34.66 14.98
N ILE A 402 -33.23 33.91 15.88
CA ILE A 402 -32.65 32.73 16.55
C ILE A 402 -32.16 31.67 15.55
N SER A 403 -32.88 31.44 14.44
CA SER A 403 -32.46 30.54 13.37
C SER A 403 -31.16 30.98 12.67
N SER A 404 -31.01 32.28 12.40
CA SER A 404 -29.77 32.85 11.85
C SER A 404 -28.62 32.72 12.85
N ALA A 405 -28.88 32.99 14.14
CA ALA A 405 -27.88 32.84 15.20
C ALA A 405 -27.40 31.39 15.34
N LYS A 406 -28.31 30.39 15.27
CA LYS A 406 -27.95 28.95 15.34
C LYS A 406 -27.13 28.48 14.13
N ILE A 407 -27.36 29.03 12.93
CA ILE A 407 -26.51 28.78 11.75
C ILE A 407 -25.11 29.40 11.93
N GLN A 408 -25.06 30.67 12.33
CA GLN A 408 -23.79 31.38 12.58
C GLN A 408 -22.97 30.73 13.73
N ALA A 409 -23.64 30.10 14.70
CA ALA A 409 -23.00 29.31 15.76
C ALA A 409 -22.38 28.00 15.22
N LYS A 410 -23.04 27.27 14.30
CA LYS A 410 -22.43 26.14 13.58
C LYS A 410 -21.16 26.56 12.82
N ASP A 411 -21.20 27.70 12.13
CA ASP A 411 -20.00 28.27 11.46
C ASP A 411 -18.90 28.69 12.45
N LEU A 412 -19.25 29.18 13.65
CA LEU A 412 -18.29 29.56 14.69
C LEU A 412 -17.55 28.33 15.25
N ILE A 413 -18.26 27.25 15.58
CA ILE A 413 -17.66 25.98 16.04
C ILE A 413 -16.73 25.42 14.97
N ARG A 414 -17.19 25.37 13.72
CA ARG A 414 -16.37 24.91 12.58
C ARG A 414 -15.13 25.79 12.38
N THR A 415 -15.25 27.11 12.53
CA THR A 415 -14.12 28.05 12.47
C THR A 415 -13.13 27.79 13.60
N LYS A 416 -13.58 27.54 14.84
CA LYS A 416 -12.72 27.18 15.98
C LYS A 416 -12.00 25.84 15.76
N SER A 417 -12.69 24.81 15.30
CA SER A 417 -12.08 23.51 14.97
C SER A 417 -11.00 23.66 13.88
N TYR A 418 -11.21 24.53 12.87
CA TYR A 418 -10.16 24.88 11.92
C TYR A 418 -9.00 25.67 12.55
N ILE A 419 -9.25 26.58 13.50
CA ILE A 419 -8.17 27.27 14.23
C ILE A 419 -7.31 26.25 15.01
N SER A 420 -7.93 25.33 15.76
CA SER A 420 -7.22 24.24 16.46
C SER A 420 -6.37 23.40 15.49
N LYS A 421 -6.99 22.86 14.43
CA LYS A 421 -6.31 22.03 13.42
C LYS A 421 -5.16 22.75 12.71
N PHE A 422 -5.29 24.04 12.40
CA PHE A 422 -4.20 24.84 11.82
C PHE A 422 -3.09 25.20 12.83
N GLN A 423 -3.39 25.30 14.13
CA GLN A 423 -2.38 25.44 15.17
C GLN A 423 -1.60 24.14 15.40
N SER A 424 -2.29 22.98 15.42
CA SER A 424 -1.64 21.66 15.49
C SER A 424 -0.70 21.40 14.29
N MET A 425 -1.17 21.62 13.04
CA MET A 425 -0.30 21.53 11.86
C MET A 425 0.91 22.46 11.91
N LYS A 426 0.77 23.65 12.52
CA LYS A 426 1.88 24.58 12.74
C LYS A 426 2.87 24.03 13.78
N ALA A 427 2.40 23.47 14.89
CA ALA A 427 3.24 22.84 15.91
C ALA A 427 4.04 21.66 15.33
N GLN A 428 3.39 20.77 14.58
CA GLN A 428 4.04 19.67 13.86
C GLN A 428 5.16 20.16 12.92
N LEU A 429 4.90 21.22 12.13
CA LEU A 429 5.91 21.81 11.25
C LEU A 429 7.03 22.55 12.02
N GLN A 430 6.79 23.01 13.25
CA GLN A 430 7.83 23.54 14.13
C GLN A 430 8.70 22.41 14.70
N ALA A 431 8.10 21.29 15.15
CA ALA A 431 8.84 20.10 15.58
C ALA A 431 9.72 19.52 14.45
N ILE A 432 9.18 19.40 13.23
CA ILE A 432 9.96 18.99 12.04
C ILE A 432 11.13 19.97 11.75
N SER A 433 10.91 21.28 11.92
CA SER A 433 11.97 22.28 11.76
C SER A 433 13.06 22.17 12.84
N LEU A 434 12.69 21.92 14.09
CA LEU A 434 13.62 21.67 15.20
C LEU A 434 14.41 20.38 14.98
N ARG A 435 13.76 19.30 14.51
CA ARG A 435 14.41 18.04 14.15
C ARG A 435 15.43 18.22 13.02
N ILE A 436 15.12 19.02 12.00
CA ILE A 436 16.06 19.39 10.91
C ILE A 436 17.23 20.24 11.45
N GLN A 437 16.98 21.14 12.39
CA GLN A 437 18.04 21.92 13.04
C GLN A 437 18.96 21.02 13.91
N SER A 438 18.40 20.08 14.66
CA SER A 438 19.14 19.07 15.44
C SER A 438 20.01 18.20 14.53
N VAL A 439 19.44 17.61 13.47
CA VAL A 439 20.17 16.81 12.47
C VAL A 439 21.32 17.62 11.84
N ARG A 440 21.10 18.91 11.55
CA ARG A 440 22.14 19.80 11.02
C ARG A 440 23.26 20.06 12.04
N SER A 441 22.94 20.27 13.31
CA SER A 441 23.93 20.43 14.39
C SER A 441 24.74 19.15 14.59
N ASN A 442 24.08 17.99 14.66
CA ASN A 442 24.73 16.69 14.85
C ASN A 442 25.62 16.34 13.65
N GLN A 443 25.17 16.61 12.42
CA GLN A 443 26.00 16.46 11.22
C GLN A 443 27.23 17.39 11.25
N GLN A 444 27.07 18.65 11.69
CA GLN A 444 28.19 19.59 11.81
C GLN A 444 29.18 19.15 12.90
N MET A 445 28.70 18.67 14.04
CA MET A 445 29.52 18.14 15.12
C MET A 445 30.29 16.88 14.67
N ALA A 446 29.64 15.95 13.97
CA ALA A 446 30.28 14.76 13.42
C ALA A 446 31.37 15.09 12.38
N MET A 447 31.17 16.12 11.55
CA MET A 447 32.23 16.61 10.65
C MET A 447 33.40 17.22 11.43
N SER A 448 33.13 18.11 12.39
CA SER A 448 34.16 18.70 13.25
C SER A 448 34.95 17.65 14.03
N MET A 449 34.29 16.61 14.56
CA MET A 449 34.94 15.48 15.25
C MET A 449 35.75 14.63 14.28
N ARG A 450 35.28 14.38 13.05
CA ARG A 450 36.03 13.65 12.02
C ARG A 450 37.28 14.40 11.56
N ASP A 451 37.19 15.72 11.44
CA ASP A 451 38.31 16.57 11.03
C ASP A 451 39.32 16.76 12.18
N ALA A 452 38.84 16.94 13.42
CA ALA A 452 39.70 16.91 14.61
C ALA A 452 40.41 15.55 14.76
N THR A 453 39.71 14.43 14.55
CA THR A 453 40.30 13.08 14.56
C THR A 453 41.32 12.91 13.44
N ARG A 454 41.14 13.54 12.27
CA ARG A 454 42.14 13.54 11.19
C ARG A 454 43.38 14.34 11.55
N VAL A 455 43.24 15.48 12.21
CA VAL A 455 44.37 16.28 12.72
C VAL A 455 45.13 15.52 13.81
N LEU A 456 44.41 14.97 14.79
CA LEU A 456 45.01 14.16 15.87
C LEU A 456 45.69 12.90 15.35
N GLY A 457 45.10 12.20 14.37
CA GLY A 457 45.69 11.04 13.71
C GLY A 457 46.87 11.36 12.78
N GLY A 458 47.07 12.63 12.41
CA GLY A 458 48.23 13.11 11.67
C GLY A 458 49.41 13.53 12.55
N MET A 459 49.20 13.63 13.87
CA MET A 459 50.26 13.92 14.84
C MET A 459 50.85 12.62 15.41
N ASN A 460 52.15 12.62 15.72
CA ASN A 460 52.86 11.40 16.10
C ASN A 460 52.30 10.79 17.40
N ARG A 461 52.37 9.46 17.53
CA ARG A 461 51.62 8.66 18.53
C ARG A 461 52.06 8.89 19.98
N SER A 462 51.56 9.95 20.61
CA SER A 462 51.68 10.15 22.06
C SER A 462 50.54 10.98 22.65
N MET A 463 49.37 10.37 22.92
CA MET A 463 48.70 10.46 24.23
C MET A 463 47.41 9.61 24.37
N ASN A 464 47.23 9.07 25.58
CA ASN A 464 45.98 8.83 26.31
C ASN A 464 44.70 8.42 25.55
N LEU A 465 44.62 7.12 25.23
CA LEU A 465 43.34 6.42 24.99
C LEU A 465 42.23 6.70 26.03
N PRO A 466 42.50 6.87 27.35
CA PRO A 466 41.44 7.14 28.33
C PRO A 466 40.66 8.45 28.10
N GLN A 467 41.27 9.47 27.48
CA GLN A 467 40.57 10.73 27.19
C GLN A 467 39.63 10.57 25.98
N LEU A 468 40.04 9.85 24.94
CA LEU A 468 39.15 9.51 23.81
C LEU A 468 37.99 8.61 24.25
N SER A 469 38.25 7.63 25.13
CA SER A 469 37.19 6.81 25.73
C SER A 469 36.19 7.64 26.52
N ARG A 470 36.66 8.63 27.30
CA ARG A 470 35.80 9.51 28.08
C ARG A 470 34.95 10.41 27.18
N ILE A 471 35.54 11.04 26.16
CA ILE A 471 34.81 11.87 25.19
C ILE A 471 33.73 11.05 24.46
N ALA A 472 34.01 9.79 24.11
CA ALA A 472 33.02 8.89 23.52
C ALA A 472 31.88 8.53 24.48
N GLN A 473 32.18 8.34 25.78
CA GLN A 473 31.17 8.08 26.81
C GLN A 473 30.33 9.33 27.15
N GLU A 474 30.94 10.52 27.17
CA GLU A 474 30.26 11.80 27.34
C GLU A 474 29.36 12.11 26.13
N PHE A 475 29.82 11.82 24.90
CA PHE A 475 28.99 11.92 23.70
C PHE A 475 27.82 10.93 23.70
N ALA A 476 28.04 9.67 24.09
CA ALA A 476 26.96 8.69 24.23
C ALA A 476 25.91 9.18 25.24
N LYS A 477 26.35 9.65 26.41
CA LYS A 477 25.46 10.18 27.46
C LYS A 477 24.71 11.45 27.04
N GLU A 478 25.32 12.34 26.25
CA GLU A 478 24.60 13.48 25.65
C GLU A 478 23.60 13.02 24.58
N SER A 479 23.89 11.96 23.81
CA SER A 479 22.91 11.36 22.88
C SER A 479 21.73 10.77 23.64
N ASP A 480 21.98 9.90 24.63
CA ASP A 480 20.95 9.28 25.46
C ASP A 480 20.08 10.34 26.16
N MET A 481 20.69 11.43 26.65
CA MET A 481 19.98 12.56 27.26
C MET A 481 19.23 13.43 26.23
N MET A 482 19.65 13.48 24.97
CA MET A 482 18.92 14.14 23.89
C MET A 482 17.75 13.29 23.40
N ASP A 483 17.89 11.98 23.35
CA ASP A 483 16.82 11.04 22.99
C ASP A 483 15.76 10.98 24.11
N GLN A 484 16.15 11.00 25.39
CA GLN A 484 15.21 11.20 26.51
C GLN A 484 14.48 12.56 26.45
N LYS A 485 15.15 13.64 26.01
CA LYS A 485 14.49 14.93 25.77
C LYS A 485 13.57 14.92 24.54
N GLN A 486 13.72 13.95 23.65
CA GLN A 486 12.78 13.70 22.56
C GLN A 486 11.56 12.94 23.08
N GLU A 487 11.73 11.89 23.89
CA GLU A 487 10.63 11.19 24.58
C GLU A 487 9.78 12.18 25.42
N PHE A 488 10.40 12.96 26.32
CA PHE A 488 9.70 14.01 27.09
C PHE A 488 9.05 15.12 26.26
N MET A 489 9.40 15.27 24.97
CA MET A 489 8.79 16.25 24.07
C MET A 489 7.68 15.62 23.21
N ASP A 490 7.78 14.33 22.91
CA ASP A 490 6.73 13.58 22.21
C ASP A 490 5.59 13.22 23.19
N ASP A 491 5.89 12.83 24.44
CA ASP A 491 4.91 12.70 25.54
C ASP A 491 4.14 14.02 25.75
N ALA A 492 4.84 15.16 25.75
CA ALA A 492 4.23 16.49 25.89
C ALA A 492 3.48 16.98 24.63
N ILE A 493 3.53 16.23 23.52
CA ILE A 493 2.70 16.43 22.35
C ILE A 493 1.45 15.53 22.44
N ASP A 494 1.58 14.29 22.90
CA ASP A 494 0.44 13.38 23.09
C ASP A 494 -0.48 13.82 24.24
N ASP A 495 0.07 14.28 25.39
CA ASP A 495 -0.69 14.95 26.47
C ASP A 495 -1.44 16.20 25.96
N ALA A 496 -0.93 16.86 24.91
CA ALA A 496 -1.55 18.02 24.27
C ALA A 496 -2.51 17.65 23.11
N MET A 497 -2.72 16.35 22.87
CA MET A 497 -3.61 15.83 21.82
C MET A 497 -4.83 15.06 22.36
N MET A 498 -4.91 14.80 23.67
CA MET A 498 -6.06 14.18 24.32
C MET A 498 -7.01 15.20 24.97
N ASP A 499 -7.88 15.91 24.21
CA ASP A 499 -9.05 16.61 24.79
C ASP A 499 -10.13 17.20 23.81
N GLU A 500 -10.14 16.93 22.48
CA GLU A 500 -11.10 17.56 21.53
C GLU A 500 -12.00 16.59 20.72
N ASP A 501 -12.45 15.46 21.29
CA ASP A 501 -13.43 14.55 20.61
C ASP A 501 -14.49 13.91 21.55
N GLU A 502 -14.84 14.54 22.69
CA GLU A 502 -15.93 14.09 23.59
C GLU A 502 -16.91 15.23 23.96
N LEU A 503 -17.81 15.58 23.03
CA LEU A 503 -19.13 16.22 23.26
C LEU A 503 -19.86 16.40 21.92
N GLY A 504 -21.15 16.07 21.83
CA GLY A 504 -21.91 16.10 20.57
C GLY A 504 -22.06 17.51 19.99
N GLU A 505 -21.97 17.66 18.66
CA GLU A 505 -22.03 18.97 17.99
C GLU A 505 -23.28 19.79 18.35
N GLU A 506 -24.42 19.14 18.63
CA GLU A 506 -25.68 19.84 18.91
C GLU A 506 -25.74 20.47 20.31
N GLU A 507 -25.14 19.84 21.33
CA GLU A 507 -25.09 20.38 22.70
C GLU A 507 -24.18 21.62 22.77
N GLN A 508 -23.02 21.58 22.10
CA GLN A 508 -22.09 22.70 22.02
C GLN A 508 -22.73 23.96 21.40
N ILE A 509 -23.65 23.79 20.44
CA ILE A 509 -24.32 24.91 19.77
C ILE A 509 -25.27 25.64 20.71
N ASP A 510 -26.11 24.89 21.43
CA ASP A 510 -27.11 25.50 22.30
C ASP A 510 -26.47 26.03 23.59
N GLU A 511 -25.36 25.46 24.05
CA GLU A 511 -24.54 26.05 25.12
C GLU A 511 -23.89 27.38 24.70
N ILE A 512 -23.30 27.45 23.49
CA ILE A 512 -22.73 28.70 22.94
C ILE A 512 -23.81 29.75 22.71
N LEU A 513 -24.98 29.35 22.21
CA LEU A 513 -26.11 30.25 22.00
C LEU A 513 -26.65 30.80 23.33
N GLY A 514 -26.80 29.95 24.35
CA GLY A 514 -27.18 30.35 25.71
C GLY A 514 -26.22 31.38 26.29
N LYS A 515 -24.92 31.06 26.33
CA LYS A 515 -23.87 31.98 26.83
C LYS A 515 -23.88 33.34 26.13
N VAL A 516 -24.19 33.39 24.82
CA VAL A 516 -24.27 34.64 24.06
C VAL A 516 -25.58 35.41 24.32
N LEU A 517 -26.68 34.74 24.61
CA LEU A 517 -27.94 35.39 25.02
C LEU A 517 -27.82 35.99 26.43
N ASP A 518 -27.21 35.25 27.36
CA ASP A 518 -26.91 35.68 28.73
C ASP A 518 -26.00 36.93 28.73
N GLU A 519 -24.92 36.93 27.96
CA GLU A 519 -23.98 38.07 27.87
C GLU A 519 -24.63 39.35 27.29
N ILE A 520 -25.78 39.23 26.63
CA ILE A 520 -26.55 40.36 26.11
C ILE A 520 -27.67 40.78 27.08
N GLY A 521 -28.08 39.90 28.00
CA GLY A 521 -29.26 40.10 28.84
C GLY A 521 -30.58 39.87 28.10
N VAL A 522 -30.62 38.99 27.10
CA VAL A 522 -31.86 38.59 26.42
C VAL A 522 -32.49 37.41 27.19
N ASP A 523 -33.23 37.73 28.25
CA ASP A 523 -34.02 36.73 28.98
C ASP A 523 -35.06 36.10 28.05
N LEU A 524 -34.98 34.77 27.89
CA LEU A 524 -35.85 34.04 26.95
C LEU A 524 -37.33 34.03 27.39
N ASN A 525 -37.62 34.38 28.65
CA ASN A 525 -38.99 34.35 29.21
C ASN A 525 -39.84 35.58 28.85
N THR A 526 -39.24 36.66 28.32
CA THR A 526 -39.93 37.96 28.14
C THR A 526 -40.45 38.27 26.74
N THR A 527 -40.42 37.32 25.80
CA THR A 527 -40.99 37.51 24.44
C THR A 527 -41.91 36.37 23.95
N LEU A 528 -42.40 35.52 24.87
CA LEU A 528 -43.48 34.53 24.60
C LEU A 528 -44.84 34.95 25.20
N LYS A 529 -44.99 36.23 25.57
CA LYS A 529 -46.22 36.82 26.12
C LYS A 529 -46.53 38.19 25.49
N ASP A 530 -46.75 38.22 24.19
CA ASP A 530 -47.56 39.26 23.55
C ASP A 530 -48.22 38.70 22.29
N THR A 531 -49.38 38.06 22.48
CA THR A 531 -50.26 37.59 21.41
C THR A 531 -51.49 38.50 21.36
N PRO A 532 -51.62 39.43 20.40
CA PRO A 532 -52.81 40.27 20.28
C PRO A 532 -54.02 39.45 19.80
N SER A 533 -54.77 38.91 20.75
CA SER A 533 -55.95 38.09 20.48
C SER A 533 -57.15 38.97 20.10
N GLY A 534 -57.42 39.09 18.79
CA GLY A 534 -58.76 39.38 18.27
C GLY A 534 -58.88 40.51 17.25
N PHE A 535 -59.06 40.13 15.98
CA PHE A 535 -60.04 40.76 15.09
C PHE A 535 -60.70 39.66 14.24
N ASN A 536 -62.00 39.80 13.99
CA ASN A 536 -62.84 38.84 13.24
C ASN A 536 -63.04 39.28 11.77
N VAL A 537 -63.72 38.41 11.00
CA VAL A 537 -64.33 38.63 9.68
C VAL A 537 -63.35 38.56 8.49
N THR A 538 -63.45 37.62 7.55
CA THR A 538 -64.16 36.32 7.47
C THR A 538 -63.58 35.53 6.29
N GLU A 539 -63.54 34.19 6.36
CA GLU A 539 -63.48 33.34 5.16
C GLU A 539 -64.26 32.02 5.38
N GLU A 540 -64.63 31.34 4.29
CA GLU A 540 -65.76 30.39 4.27
C GLU A 540 -65.43 28.93 4.64
N ALA A 541 -66.48 28.11 4.70
CA ALA A 541 -66.46 26.79 5.33
C ALA A 541 -65.86 25.67 4.46
N ALA A 542 -65.03 24.83 5.10
CA ALA A 542 -65.23 23.39 5.29
C ALA A 542 -65.55 22.48 4.05
N PRO A 543 -64.98 21.25 3.96
CA PRO A 543 -65.05 20.30 5.06
C PRO A 543 -63.78 19.53 5.43
N LYS A 544 -63.78 19.04 6.68
CA LYS A 544 -62.85 18.05 7.22
C LYS A 544 -63.20 16.65 6.72
N VAL A 545 -62.20 15.76 6.71
CA VAL A 545 -62.38 14.39 7.23
C VAL A 545 -61.25 14.10 8.21
N ALA A 546 -61.59 14.04 9.49
CA ALA A 546 -60.87 13.25 10.50
C ALA A 546 -61.64 11.90 10.63
N GLU A 547 -61.31 10.88 11.41
CA GLU A 547 -60.41 10.66 12.57
C GLU A 547 -60.27 9.09 12.69
N ALA A 548 -59.60 8.38 13.61
CA ALA A 548 -58.90 8.67 14.86
C ALA A 548 -58.00 7.45 15.26
N ILE A 549 -57.22 7.58 16.35
CA ILE A 549 -56.81 6.49 17.30
C ILE A 549 -55.83 5.40 16.80
N GLY A 550 -54.86 5.01 17.66
CA GLY A 550 -54.26 3.66 17.58
C GLY A 550 -52.87 3.47 18.23
N ALA A 551 -52.82 3.23 19.54
CA ALA A 551 -51.62 3.10 20.36
C ALA A 551 -50.62 1.95 20.03
N HIS A 552 -49.36 2.15 20.49
CA HIS A 552 -48.37 1.15 20.92
C HIS A 552 -47.73 0.18 19.89
N GLY A 553 -46.39 0.12 19.93
CA GLY A 553 -45.56 -0.87 19.22
C GLY A 553 -44.27 -0.22 18.70
N GLY A 554 -43.11 -0.64 19.21
CA GLY A 554 -41.81 -0.07 18.81
C GLY A 554 -40.86 -1.12 18.21
N GLY A 555 -39.91 -0.65 17.38
CA GLY A 555 -38.80 -1.46 16.87
C GLY A 555 -38.51 -1.23 15.38
N ALA A 556 -37.27 -0.80 15.10
CA ALA A 556 -36.57 -0.85 13.81
C ALA A 556 -37.30 -0.32 12.54
N ALA A 557 -37.08 0.95 12.19
CA ALA A 557 -37.41 1.52 10.88
C ALA A 557 -36.59 2.81 10.57
N ASP A 558 -35.26 2.68 10.39
CA ASP A 558 -34.36 3.80 10.04
C ASP A 558 -33.64 3.65 8.67
N GLU A 559 -33.84 2.53 7.95
CA GLU A 559 -33.17 2.27 6.66
C GLU A 559 -33.99 2.71 5.44
N ASP A 560 -35.34 2.75 5.53
CA ASP A 560 -36.22 3.08 4.39
C ASP A 560 -36.26 4.59 4.04
N ASP A 561 -36.16 5.52 5.01
CA ASP A 561 -36.22 6.96 4.71
C ASP A 561 -34.97 7.46 3.94
N LEU A 562 -33.83 6.79 4.12
CA LEU A 562 -32.62 7.06 3.34
C LEU A 562 -32.78 6.66 1.88
N GLN A 563 -33.44 5.52 1.60
CA GLN A 563 -33.69 5.06 0.24
C GLN A 563 -34.72 5.97 -0.48
N ALA A 564 -35.78 6.37 0.22
CA ALA A 564 -36.77 7.32 -0.30
C ALA A 564 -36.16 8.69 -0.65
N ARG A 565 -35.18 9.18 0.14
CA ARG A 565 -34.45 10.42 -0.16
C ARG A 565 -33.53 10.28 -1.36
N LEU A 566 -32.87 9.13 -1.55
CA LEU A 566 -31.95 8.90 -2.68
C LEU A 566 -32.65 8.94 -4.04
N ASP A 567 -33.86 8.39 -4.16
CA ASP A 567 -34.62 8.41 -5.41
C ASP A 567 -35.20 9.80 -5.75
N SER A 568 -35.28 10.72 -4.77
CA SER A 568 -35.68 12.12 -5.00
C SER A 568 -34.63 12.96 -5.75
N LEU A 569 -33.37 12.48 -5.83
CA LEU A 569 -32.22 13.21 -6.39
C LEU A 569 -31.82 12.76 -7.81
N LYS A 570 -32.70 12.03 -8.52
CA LYS A 570 -32.48 11.56 -9.91
C LYS A 570 -33.56 12.03 -10.90
N LYS A 571 -33.72 13.35 -11.03
CA LYS A 571 -34.43 14.00 -12.15
C LYS A 571 -33.67 15.24 -12.62
#